data_AF-A0A7Z9R3I2-F1
#
_entry.id   AF-A0A7Z9R3I2-F1
#
_cell.length_a   1.000
_cell.length_b   1.000
_cell.length_c   1.000
_cell.angle_alpha   90.00
_cell.angle_beta   90.00
_cell.angle_gamma   90.00
#
_symmetry.space_group_name_H-M   'P 1'
#
loop_
_entity.id
_entity.type
_entity.pdbx_description
1 polymer ?
#
loop_
_entity_poly.entity_id
_entity_poly.type
_entity_poly.pdbx_seq_one_letter_code
_entity_poly.pdbx_strand_id
1 'polypeptide(L)'
;MKSEYILLEEVAVELGKTPYSIAHMLTTKDHKLYLHVEESQESQIAISTYEGIPEHLNMYEVFNSIYPLVFESQKELILRLSQGNDDLSRLNFTDDKNKISAYFVSGCSGVTVVAKKADINTLSTPP
;
A
#
# COMPACT_ATOMS: atom_id res chain seq x y z
N MET A 1 -7.92 13.34 -15.63
CA MET A 1 -6.48 13.26 -15.27
C MET A 1 -6.09 11.79 -15.24
N LYS A 2 -4.95 11.38 -15.82
CA LYS A 2 -4.47 10.00 -15.62
C LYS A 2 -3.99 9.90 -14.17
N SER A 3 -4.47 8.91 -13.42
CA SER A 3 -3.97 8.66 -12.05
C SER A 3 -2.45 8.47 -12.09
N GLU A 4 -1.72 9.12 -11.17
CA GLU A 4 -0.25 9.01 -11.03
C GLU A 4 0.19 7.61 -10.54
N TYR A 5 -0.76 6.83 -10.04
CA TYR A 5 -0.57 5.51 -9.49
C TYR A 5 -1.15 4.44 -10.41
N ILE A 6 -0.65 3.23 -10.27
CA ILE A 6 -1.08 2.03 -11.00
C ILE A 6 -1.16 0.84 -10.04
N LEU A 7 -2.12 -0.05 -10.25
CA LEU A 7 -2.28 -1.26 -9.45
C LEU A 7 -1.06 -2.16 -9.63
N LEU A 8 -0.57 -2.72 -8.52
CA LEU A 8 0.58 -3.63 -8.55
C LEU A 8 0.29 -4.86 -9.42
N GLU A 9 -0.96 -5.34 -9.42
CA GLU A 9 -1.43 -6.46 -10.24
C GLU A 9 -1.46 -6.11 -11.73
N GLU A 10 -1.90 -4.91 -12.11
CA GLU A 10 -1.89 -4.45 -13.51
C GLU A 10 -0.45 -4.41 -14.05
N VAL A 11 0.48 -3.83 -13.27
CA VAL A 11 1.91 -3.80 -13.64
C VAL A 11 2.47 -5.21 -13.79
N ALA A 12 2.11 -6.12 -12.89
CA ALA A 12 2.55 -7.49 -12.93
C ALA A 12 2.09 -8.18 -14.23
N VAL A 13 0.83 -7.98 -14.63
CA VAL A 13 0.29 -8.48 -15.91
C VAL A 13 1.02 -7.85 -17.10
N GLU A 14 1.17 -6.52 -17.12
CA GLU A 14 1.84 -5.80 -18.22
C GLU A 14 3.29 -6.25 -18.44
N LEU A 15 4.01 -6.56 -17.36
CA LEU A 15 5.42 -6.95 -17.40
C LEU A 15 5.65 -8.47 -17.44
N GLY A 16 4.59 -9.29 -17.49
CA GLY A 16 4.71 -10.75 -17.45
C GLY A 16 5.38 -11.26 -16.16
N LYS A 17 5.06 -10.62 -15.04
CA LYS A 17 5.68 -10.79 -13.72
C LYS A 17 4.61 -11.09 -12.67
N THR A 18 5.04 -11.37 -11.43
CA THR A 18 4.12 -11.52 -10.28
C THR A 18 4.07 -10.24 -9.45
N PRO A 19 2.97 -9.95 -8.73
CA PRO A 19 2.91 -8.82 -7.80
C PRO A 19 4.07 -8.83 -6.79
N TYR A 20 4.43 -10.01 -6.26
CA TYR A 20 5.63 -10.21 -5.44
C TYR A 20 6.89 -9.66 -6.11
N SER A 21 7.16 -10.06 -7.36
CA SER A 21 8.38 -9.63 -8.06
C SER A 21 8.41 -8.13 -8.32
N ILE A 22 7.27 -7.50 -8.62
CA ILE A 22 7.17 -6.05 -8.80
C ILE A 22 7.42 -5.33 -7.46
N ALA A 23 6.73 -5.74 -6.39
CA ALA A 23 6.91 -5.18 -5.05
C ALA A 23 8.36 -5.30 -4.55
N HIS A 24 8.98 -6.47 -4.76
CA HIS A 24 10.37 -6.71 -4.39
C HIS A 24 11.34 -5.83 -5.21
N MET A 25 11.13 -5.69 -6.53
CA MET A 25 11.97 -4.82 -7.36
C MET A 25 11.86 -3.34 -6.97
N LEU A 26 10.66 -2.85 -6.68
CA LEU A 26 10.43 -1.46 -6.25
C LEU A 26 11.13 -1.16 -4.94
N THR A 27 10.91 -2.00 -3.92
CA THR A 27 11.47 -1.78 -2.59
C THR A 27 12.99 -1.96 -2.54
N THR A 28 13.56 -2.82 -3.39
CA THR A 28 15.03 -2.92 -3.56
C THR A 28 15.64 -1.63 -4.11
N LYS A 29 14.86 -0.83 -4.84
CA LYS A 29 15.25 0.50 -5.35
C LYS A 29 14.81 1.66 -4.44
N ASP A 30 14.39 1.35 -3.21
CA ASP A 30 13.88 2.34 -2.23
C ASP A 30 12.61 3.08 -2.70
N HIS A 31 11.84 2.49 -3.62
CA HIS A 31 10.52 2.99 -3.99
C HIS A 31 9.45 2.50 -3.01
N LYS A 32 8.46 3.35 -2.75
CA LYS A 32 7.37 3.05 -1.80
C LYS A 32 6.22 2.31 -2.46
N LEU A 33 5.61 1.41 -1.69
CA LEU A 33 4.29 0.84 -1.96
C LEU A 33 3.22 1.62 -1.18
N TYR A 34 2.01 1.67 -1.74
CA TYR A 34 0.90 2.43 -1.18
C TYR A 34 -0.35 1.55 -1.11
N LEU A 35 -1.20 1.81 -0.12
CA LEU A 35 -2.58 1.33 -0.09
C LEU A 35 -3.46 2.37 -0.78
N HIS A 36 -4.31 1.92 -1.69
CA HIS A 36 -5.34 2.73 -2.32
C HIS A 36 -6.70 2.26 -1.81
N VAL A 37 -7.44 3.18 -1.17
CA VAL A 37 -8.82 2.96 -0.73
C VAL A 37 -9.73 3.47 -1.84
N GLU A 38 -10.46 2.56 -2.50
CA GLU A 38 -11.22 2.82 -3.73
C GLU A 38 -12.42 3.77 -3.55
N GLU A 39 -12.82 4.45 -4.64
CA GLU A 39 -13.87 5.50 -4.64
C GLU A 39 -15.27 4.96 -4.32
N SER A 40 -15.48 3.65 -4.52
CA SER A 40 -16.77 3.00 -4.24
C SER A 40 -17.08 2.88 -2.74
N GLN A 41 -16.09 3.13 -1.86
CA GLN A 41 -16.25 3.12 -0.42
C GLN A 41 -16.23 4.57 0.11
N GLU A 42 -17.31 5.02 0.76
CA GLU A 42 -17.36 6.36 1.38
C GLU A 42 -16.28 6.52 2.45
N SER A 43 -16.09 5.48 3.28
CA SER A 43 -15.01 5.38 4.25
C SER A 43 -14.81 3.94 4.76
N GLN A 44 -13.65 3.68 5.37
CA GLN A 44 -13.34 2.43 6.07
C GLN A 44 -12.81 2.72 7.47
N ILE A 45 -13.04 1.80 8.41
CA ILE A 45 -12.56 1.95 9.79
C ILE A 45 -11.21 1.24 9.96
N ALA A 46 -10.21 2.00 10.40
CA ALA A 46 -8.91 1.52 10.82
C ALA A 46 -8.69 1.74 12.32
N ILE A 47 -7.64 1.13 12.85
CA ILE A 47 -7.08 1.48 14.16
C ILE A 47 -5.86 2.35 13.91
N SER A 48 -5.77 3.47 14.62
CA SER A 48 -4.67 4.42 14.51
C SER A 48 -3.90 4.57 15.82
N THR A 49 -2.66 4.97 15.68
CA THR A 49 -1.80 5.51 16.74
C THR A 49 -1.30 6.90 16.32
N TYR A 50 -1.12 7.78 17.30
CA TYR A 50 -0.50 9.07 17.08
C TYR A 50 1.02 8.95 17.12
N GLU A 51 1.71 9.75 16.30
CA GLU A 51 3.16 9.83 16.34
C GLU A 51 3.65 10.22 17.75
N GLY A 52 4.55 9.44 18.32
CA GLY A 52 5.05 9.63 19.69
C GLY A 52 4.18 9.04 20.81
N ILE A 53 2.99 8.50 20.50
CA ILE A 53 2.10 7.85 21.49
C ILE A 53 1.56 6.51 20.95
N PRO A 54 2.43 5.50 20.75
CA PRO A 54 2.06 4.23 20.10
C PRO A 54 1.08 3.37 20.92
N GLU A 55 0.93 3.64 22.21
CA GLU A 55 0.08 2.87 23.12
C GLU A 55 -1.39 3.33 23.11
N HIS A 56 -1.70 4.44 22.43
CA HIS A 56 -3.05 5.00 22.39
C HIS A 56 -3.73 4.66 21.07
N LEU A 57 -4.47 3.55 21.10
CA LEU A 57 -5.25 3.07 19.96
C LEU A 57 -6.57 3.83 19.85
N ASN A 58 -6.84 4.37 18.67
CA ASN A 58 -8.09 5.07 18.36
C ASN A 58 -8.73 4.53 17.09
N MET A 59 -10.05 4.51 17.03
CA MET A 59 -10.75 4.31 15.76
C MET A 59 -10.46 5.48 14.83
N TYR A 60 -10.12 5.17 13.60
CA TYR A 60 -9.81 6.15 12.58
C TYR A 60 -10.64 5.88 11.32
N GLU A 61 -11.32 6.92 10.85
CA GLU A 61 -12.08 6.86 9.60
C GLU A 61 -11.14 7.19 8.43
N VAL A 62 -10.94 6.21 7.56
CA VAL A 62 -10.08 6.28 6.39
C VAL A 62 -10.95 6.56 5.18
N PHE A 63 -10.71 7.70 4.53
CA PHE A 63 -11.42 8.09 3.32
C PHE A 63 -10.71 7.58 2.06
N ASN A 64 -11.42 7.63 0.94
CA ASN A 64 -10.82 7.44 -0.38
C ASN A 64 -9.53 8.27 -0.52
N SER A 65 -8.41 7.57 -0.64
CA SER A 65 -7.11 8.18 -0.87
C SER A 65 -6.05 7.12 -1.11
N ILE A 66 -4.81 7.60 -1.23
CA ILE A 66 -3.63 6.78 -1.37
C ILE A 66 -2.72 7.03 -0.17
N TYR A 67 -2.46 5.98 0.59
CA TYR A 67 -1.71 6.04 1.84
C TYR A 67 -0.40 5.26 1.71
N PRO A 68 0.77 5.87 1.97
CA PRO A 68 2.04 5.15 1.92
C PRO A 68 2.11 4.09 3.02
N LEU A 69 2.58 2.89 2.67
CA LEU A 69 2.92 1.88 3.66
C LEU A 69 4.19 2.26 4.41
N VAL A 70 4.22 2.02 5.72
CA VAL A 70 5.47 2.14 6.49
C VAL A 70 6.45 1.05 6.08
N PHE A 71 7.75 1.32 6.26
CA PHE A 71 8.83 0.44 5.80
C PHE A 71 8.68 -1.03 6.25
N GLU A 72 8.39 -1.26 7.54
CA GLU A 72 8.21 -2.62 8.06
C GLU A 72 6.98 -3.32 7.46
N SER A 73 5.90 -2.58 7.17
CA SER A 73 4.72 -3.14 6.52
C SER A 73 4.92 -3.39 5.03
N GLN A 74 5.83 -2.68 4.37
CA GLN A 74 6.24 -3.01 3.01
C GLN A 74 6.98 -4.35 2.96
N LYS A 75 7.88 -4.62 3.93
CA LYS A 75 8.56 -5.92 4.04
C LYS A 75 7.58 -7.06 4.32
N GLU A 76 6.66 -6.85 5.24
CA GLU A 76 5.63 -7.83 5.59
C GLU A 76 4.72 -8.13 4.38
N LEU A 77 4.30 -7.09 3.63
CA LEU A 77 3.54 -7.26 2.40
C LEU A 77 4.31 -8.13 1.38
N ILE A 78 5.59 -7.87 1.17
CA ILE A 78 6.42 -8.66 0.25
C ILE A 78 6.51 -10.12 0.69
N LEU A 79 6.68 -10.37 2.00
CA LEU A 79 6.70 -11.72 2.55
C LEU A 79 5.37 -12.45 2.28
N ARG A 80 4.23 -11.79 2.53
CA ARG A 80 2.89 -12.36 2.25
C ARG A 80 2.69 -12.66 0.76
N LEU A 81 3.04 -11.71 -0.12
CA LEU A 81 2.95 -11.91 -1.56
C LEU A 81 3.83 -13.07 -2.04
N SER A 82 5.00 -13.28 -1.43
CA SER A 82 5.87 -14.42 -1.75
C SER A 82 5.24 -15.79 -1.42
N GLN A 83 4.26 -15.79 -0.51
CA GLN A 83 3.51 -16.96 -0.05
C GLN A 83 2.15 -17.10 -0.74
N GLY A 84 1.81 -16.20 -1.68
CA GLY A 84 0.49 -16.14 -2.30
C GLY A 84 -0.62 -15.64 -1.37
N ASN A 85 -0.25 -14.90 -0.32
CA ASN A 85 -1.18 -14.27 0.60
C ASN A 85 -1.34 -12.78 0.25
N ASP A 86 -2.56 -12.37 -0.07
CA ASP A 86 -2.95 -11.01 -0.44
C ASP A 86 -3.61 -10.24 0.72
N ASP A 87 -3.64 -10.80 1.93
CA ASP A 87 -4.23 -10.14 3.09
C ASP A 87 -3.46 -8.86 3.46
N LEU A 88 -4.18 -7.73 3.44
CA LEU A 88 -3.66 -6.40 3.79
C LEU A 88 -3.91 -6.03 5.25
N SER A 89 -4.53 -6.92 6.04
CA SER A 89 -4.80 -6.68 7.45
C SER A 89 -3.50 -6.42 8.23
N ARG A 90 -3.57 -5.48 9.18
CA ARG A 90 -2.46 -5.10 10.08
C ARG A 90 -1.21 -4.55 9.37
N LEU A 91 -1.30 -4.21 8.09
CA LEU A 91 -0.29 -3.42 7.42
C LEU A 91 -0.48 -1.96 7.81
N ASN A 92 0.55 -1.36 8.42
CA ASN A 92 0.55 0.03 8.81
C ASN A 92 0.79 0.93 7.60
N PHE A 93 -0.01 1.98 7.51
CA PHE A 93 0.12 3.08 6.57
C PHE A 93 0.10 4.41 7.31
N THR A 94 0.63 5.47 6.71
CA THR A 94 0.55 6.81 7.29
C THR A 94 -0.50 7.66 6.59
N ASP A 95 -1.19 8.47 7.38
CA ASP A 95 -1.89 9.65 6.87
C ASP A 95 -1.07 10.88 7.26
N ASP A 96 -0.27 11.35 6.31
CA ASP A 96 0.65 12.47 6.52
C ASP A 96 -0.08 13.80 6.76
N LYS A 97 -1.34 13.92 6.32
CA LYS A 97 -2.17 15.11 6.56
C LYS A 97 -2.60 15.16 8.02
N ASN A 98 -3.00 14.02 8.57
CA ASN A 98 -3.50 13.91 9.93
C ASN A 98 -2.43 13.50 10.96
N LYS A 99 -1.19 13.22 10.52
CA LYS A 99 -0.04 12.84 11.37
C LYS A 99 -0.30 11.60 12.22
N ILE A 100 -0.85 10.58 11.59
CA ILE A 100 -1.19 9.31 12.23
C ILE A 100 -0.58 8.13 11.45
N SER A 101 -0.34 7.05 12.18
CA SER A 101 -0.14 5.72 11.61
C SER A 101 -1.42 4.92 11.85
N ALA A 102 -1.89 4.17 10.86
CA ALA A 102 -3.10 3.39 10.97
C ALA A 102 -2.97 2.02 10.28
N TYR A 103 -3.80 1.07 10.69
CA TYR A 103 -3.92 -0.24 10.06
C TYR A 103 -5.37 -0.74 10.09
N PHE A 104 -5.76 -1.50 9.08
CA PHE A 104 -7.04 -2.20 9.09
C PHE A 104 -6.94 -3.48 9.93
N VAL A 105 -7.92 -3.74 10.81
CA VAL A 105 -7.93 -4.97 11.63
C VAL A 105 -8.24 -6.19 10.77
N SER A 106 -9.17 -6.03 9.83
CA SER A 106 -9.70 -7.04 8.91
C SER A 106 -10.57 -6.34 7.86
N GLY A 107 -10.97 -7.05 6.80
CA GLY A 107 -12.00 -6.56 5.87
C GLY A 107 -11.51 -5.44 4.97
N CYS A 108 -10.40 -5.67 4.26
CA CYS A 108 -9.79 -4.72 3.34
C CYS A 108 -10.52 -4.66 1.97
N SER A 109 -11.85 -4.79 1.96
CA SER A 109 -12.64 -4.72 0.73
C SER A 109 -12.48 -3.35 0.09
N GLY A 110 -12.15 -3.29 -1.20
CA GLY A 110 -11.87 -2.03 -1.89
C GLY A 110 -10.58 -1.35 -1.42
N VAL A 111 -9.64 -2.10 -0.83
CA VAL A 111 -8.26 -1.65 -0.61
C VAL A 111 -7.34 -2.43 -1.53
N THR A 112 -6.53 -1.73 -2.31
CA THR A 112 -5.58 -2.33 -3.26
C THR A 112 -4.17 -1.81 -3.03
N VAL A 113 -3.17 -2.54 -3.52
CA VAL A 113 -1.77 -2.10 -3.50
C VAL A 113 -1.45 -1.41 -4.81
N VAL A 114 -0.93 -0.18 -4.72
CA VAL A 114 -0.52 0.62 -5.88
C VAL A 114 0.92 1.10 -5.74
N ALA A 115 1.52 1.42 -6.88
CA ALA A 115 2.83 2.07 -6.97
C ALA A 115 2.73 3.30 -7.88
N LYS A 116 3.68 4.24 -7.74
CA LYS A 116 3.76 5.39 -8.64
C LYS A 116 4.23 4.93 -10.02
N LYS A 117 3.58 5.41 -11.07
CA LYS A 117 3.98 5.12 -12.46
C LYS A 117 5.42 5.54 -12.75
N ALA A 118 5.87 6.64 -12.16
CA ALA A 118 7.26 7.10 -12.29
C ALA A 118 8.27 6.07 -11.74
N ASP A 119 7.94 5.41 -10.63
CA ASP A 119 8.78 4.39 -10.01
C ASP A 119 8.75 3.09 -10.84
N ILE A 120 7.57 2.70 -11.36
CA ILE A 120 7.43 1.57 -12.30
C ILE A 120 8.30 1.77 -13.54
N ASN A 121 8.35 2.97 -14.10
CA ASN A 121 9.18 3.26 -15.28
C ASN A 121 10.68 3.03 -15.05
N THR A 122 11.14 3.06 -13.79
CA THR A 122 12.54 2.74 -13.46
C THR A 122 12.82 1.23 -13.45
N LEU A 123 11.78 0.39 -13.41
CA LEU A 123 11.89 -1.07 -13.44
C LEU A 123 12.11 -1.60 -14.85
N SER A 124 11.60 -0.87 -15.85
CA SER A 124 11.83 -1.15 -17.25
C SER A 124 13.31 -0.94 -17.57
N THR A 125 14.01 -2.00 -17.95
CA THR A 125 15.31 -1.84 -18.62
C THR A 125 15.09 -1.10 -19.95
N PRO A 126 16.03 -0.26 -20.40
CA PRO A 126 15.98 0.26 -21.76
C PRO A 126 15.93 -0.91 -22.76
N PRO A 127 15.30 -0.73 -23.93
CA PRO A 127 15.27 -1.75 -24.99
C PRO A 127 16.67 -2.20 -25.42
#